data_AF-Q0KIL6-F1
#
_entry.id   AF-Q0KIL6-F1
#
_cell.length_a   1.000
_cell.length_b   1.000
_cell.length_c   1.000
_cell.angle_alpha   90.00
_cell.angle_beta   90.00
_cell.angle_gamma   90.00
#
_symmetry.space_group_name_H-M   'P 1'
#
loop_
_entity.id
_entity.type
_entity.pdbx_description
1 polymer ?
#
loop_
_entity_poly.entity_id
_entity_poly.type
_entity_poly.pdbx_seq_one_letter_code
_entity_poly.pdbx_strand_id
1 'polypeptide(L)'
;MSPFNPISTILDQNKLEGSNYVDWRRILDIVLTAEEYKFVLHEECPLKPNEQSSDEDKLAYQKWRKADEMARCYIMASMSNVLQHQHQAMLSAFEFLENLKQMFGDQGQSAKQIAMRTLMNTKMVEGTPVRDHVLKMIGLLNELEVLGAEIDNDSQVEMILQSLPDSFQQFCLNYNMNKMSLSLAQLLNELQAAETLVKKASSMALNVEKGSTSKPQGGQKKKKAHKAKAITP
;
A
#
# COMPACT_ATOMS: atom_id res chain seq x y z
N MET A 1 42.57 7.79 -15.00
CA MET A 1 41.15 7.48 -14.75
C MET A 1 41.02 7.34 -13.24
N SER A 2 40.22 8.18 -12.59
CA SER A 2 39.94 8.00 -11.16
C SER A 2 39.26 6.65 -10.94
N PRO A 3 39.61 5.88 -9.90
CA PRO A 3 38.97 4.60 -9.64
C PRO A 3 37.46 4.83 -9.44
N PHE A 4 36.65 4.04 -10.14
CA PHE A 4 35.20 4.04 -10.00
C PHE A 4 34.86 3.69 -8.55
N ASN A 5 34.31 4.64 -7.80
CA ASN A 5 33.81 4.38 -6.46
C ASN A 5 32.29 4.13 -6.56
N PRO A 6 31.85 2.85 -6.57
CA PRO A 6 30.43 2.50 -6.74
C PRO A 6 29.54 3.11 -5.64
N ILE A 7 30.07 3.28 -4.43
CA ILE A 7 29.34 3.88 -3.30
C ILE A 7 29.05 5.35 -3.57
N SER A 8 30.02 6.11 -4.08
CA SER A 8 29.80 7.53 -4.42
C SER A 8 28.68 7.70 -5.46
N THR A 9 28.65 6.85 -6.49
CA THR A 9 27.61 6.85 -7.51
C THR A 9 26.23 6.51 -6.92
N ILE A 10 26.15 5.51 -6.04
CA ILE A 10 24.90 5.10 -5.38
C ILE A 10 24.33 6.26 -4.55
N LEU A 11 25.17 6.93 -3.76
CA LEU A 11 24.73 8.05 -2.93
C LEU A 11 24.32 9.26 -3.77
N ASP A 12 25.04 9.54 -4.86
CA ASP A 12 24.70 10.65 -5.76
C ASP A 12 23.38 10.45 -6.50
N GLN A 13 23.05 9.21 -6.88
CA GLN A 13 21.81 8.88 -7.57
C GLN A 13 20.59 8.84 -6.66
N ASN A 14 20.79 8.74 -5.34
CA ASN A 14 19.70 8.51 -4.39
C ASN A 14 19.70 9.56 -3.28
N LYS A 15 19.96 10.84 -3.61
CA LYS A 15 20.02 11.90 -2.60
C LYS A 15 18.71 12.03 -1.84
N LEU A 16 18.79 12.28 -0.54
CA LEU A 16 17.63 12.60 0.28
C LEU A 16 17.03 13.94 -0.16
N GLU A 17 15.76 13.90 -0.55
CA GLU A 17 14.93 15.06 -0.92
C GLU A 17 13.73 15.22 0.03
N GLY A 18 13.58 14.31 0.99
CA GLY A 18 12.52 14.30 2.00
C GLY A 18 11.50 13.18 1.74
N SER A 19 10.80 13.22 0.61
CA SER A 19 9.76 12.24 0.27
C SER A 19 10.28 10.81 0.09
N ASN A 20 11.55 10.67 -0.31
CA ASN A 20 12.22 9.40 -0.52
C ASN A 20 12.96 8.87 0.71
N TYR A 21 12.64 9.37 1.92
CA TYR A 21 13.37 9.02 3.14
C TYR A 21 13.50 7.51 3.39
N VAL A 22 12.43 6.74 3.14
CA VAL A 22 12.45 5.27 3.36
C VAL A 22 13.46 4.59 2.45
N ASP A 23 13.44 4.89 1.15
CA ASP A 23 14.37 4.32 0.18
C ASP A 23 15.80 4.80 0.41
N TRP A 24 15.98 6.11 0.63
CA TRP A 24 17.28 6.69 0.98
C TRP A 24 17.86 6.03 2.23
N ARG A 25 17.05 5.84 3.28
CA ARG A 25 17.47 5.20 4.53
C ARG A 25 17.97 3.77 4.29
N ARG A 26 17.24 2.99 3.49
CA ARG A 26 17.63 1.63 3.11
C ARG A 26 18.98 1.62 2.38
N ILE A 27 19.17 2.53 1.44
CA ILE A 27 20.42 2.64 0.65
C ILE A 27 21.59 3.05 1.55
N LEU A 28 21.38 4.04 2.43
CA LEU A 28 22.37 4.45 3.41
C LEU A 28 22.78 3.29 4.33
N ASP A 29 21.80 2.51 4.82
CA ASP A 29 22.08 1.34 5.67
C ASP A 29 22.93 0.29 4.95
N ILE A 30 22.72 0.07 3.64
CA ILE A 30 23.56 -0.83 2.82
C ILE A 30 24.98 -0.29 2.74
N VAL A 31 25.14 1.00 2.44
CA VAL A 31 26.46 1.65 2.32
C VAL A 31 27.24 1.59 3.64
N LEU A 32 26.61 1.97 4.75
CA LEU A 32 27.26 1.95 6.06
C LEU A 32 27.57 0.54 6.55
N THR A 33 26.81 -0.47 6.11
CA THR A 33 27.15 -1.88 6.37
C THR A 33 28.38 -2.30 5.59
N ALA A 34 28.44 -1.98 4.29
CA ALA A 34 29.57 -2.32 3.43
C ALA A 34 30.88 -1.66 3.89
N GLU A 35 30.79 -0.46 4.46
CA GLU A 35 31.93 0.32 4.98
C GLU A 35 32.23 0.04 6.46
N GLU A 36 31.51 -0.89 7.10
CA GLU A 36 31.67 -1.27 8.51
C GLU A 36 31.44 -0.14 9.52
N TYR A 37 30.62 0.86 9.20
CA TYR A 37 30.32 2.00 10.08
C TYR A 37 28.92 1.98 10.69
N LYS A 38 28.03 1.06 10.26
CA LYS A 38 26.63 1.03 10.71
C LYS A 38 26.46 0.92 12.23
N PHE A 39 27.40 0.30 12.94
CA PHE A 39 27.29 0.05 14.38
C PHE A 39 27.15 1.34 15.22
N VAL A 40 27.76 2.45 14.79
CA VAL A 40 27.68 3.75 15.50
C VAL A 40 26.27 4.36 15.51
N LEU A 41 25.35 3.83 14.70
CA LEU A 41 23.95 4.25 14.69
C LEU A 41 23.11 3.59 15.80
N HIS A 42 23.67 2.61 16.52
CA HIS A 42 22.94 1.83 17.51
C HIS A 42 23.73 1.60 18.81
N GLU A 43 25.06 1.59 18.73
CA GLU A 43 25.95 1.42 19.87
C GLU A 43 26.32 2.76 20.49
N GLU A 44 26.29 2.83 21.82
CA GLU A 44 26.71 4.02 22.56
C GLU A 44 28.22 4.29 22.39
N CYS A 45 28.57 5.57 22.35
CA CYS A 45 29.97 5.99 22.32
C CYS A 45 30.68 5.49 23.59
N PRO A 46 31.82 4.79 23.48
CA PRO A 46 32.63 4.44 24.65
C PRO A 46 32.98 5.68 25.47
N LEU A 47 33.14 5.50 26.78
CA LEU A 47 33.56 6.58 27.67
C LEU A 47 34.89 7.15 27.18
N LYS A 48 34.97 8.49 27.18
CA LYS A 48 36.20 9.17 26.79
C LYS A 48 37.33 8.72 27.72
N PRO A 49 38.40 8.13 27.19
CA PRO A 49 39.50 7.61 27.99
C PRO A 49 40.22 8.75 28.72
N ASN A 50 40.73 8.45 29.91
CA ASN A 50 41.60 9.33 30.69
C ASN A 50 43.05 8.81 30.64
N GLU A 51 43.95 9.46 31.37
CA GLU A 51 45.37 9.09 31.39
C GLU A 51 45.60 7.66 31.93
N GLN A 52 44.72 7.18 32.80
CA GLN A 52 44.78 5.85 33.42
C GLN A 52 44.09 4.75 32.58
N SER A 53 43.37 5.11 31.51
CA SER A 53 42.70 4.14 30.64
C SER A 53 43.70 3.24 29.92
N SER A 54 43.31 1.99 29.69
CA SER A 54 44.12 1.04 28.94
C SER A 54 44.30 1.49 27.49
N ASP A 55 45.33 0.97 26.82
CA ASP A 55 45.52 1.23 25.39
C ASP A 55 44.38 0.64 24.54
N GLU A 56 43.75 -0.44 25.01
CA GLU A 56 42.59 -1.05 24.38
C GLU A 56 41.36 -0.13 24.43
N ASP A 57 41.09 0.50 25.58
CA ASP A 57 40.00 1.47 25.73
C ASP A 57 40.22 2.71 24.85
N LYS A 58 41.46 3.19 24.79
CA LYS A 58 41.84 4.33 23.93
C LYS A 58 41.63 4.00 22.46
N LEU A 59 42.03 2.80 22.04
CA LEU A 59 41.86 2.33 20.67
C LEU A 59 40.38 2.17 20.31
N ALA A 60 39.58 1.56 21.20
CA ALA A 60 38.14 1.39 21.00
C ALA A 60 37.42 2.73 20.85
N TYR A 61 37.71 3.71 21.72
CA TYR A 61 37.17 5.06 21.61
C TYR A 61 37.53 5.74 20.28
N GLN A 62 38.80 5.68 19.87
CA GLN A 62 39.24 6.26 18.60
C GLN A 62 38.59 5.59 17.39
N LYS A 63 38.48 4.26 17.40
CA LYS A 63 37.81 3.50 16.34
C LYS A 63 36.35 3.92 16.21
N TRP A 64 35.63 4.00 17.33
CA TRP A 64 34.24 4.43 17.35
C TRP A 64 34.09 5.87 16.82
N ARG A 65 34.93 6.81 17.31
CA ARG A 65 34.89 8.22 16.88
C ARG A 65 35.13 8.39 15.38
N LYS A 66 36.06 7.62 14.83
CA LYS A 66 36.34 7.63 13.39
C LYS A 66 35.16 7.07 12.60
N ALA A 67 34.56 5.97 13.06
CA ALA A 67 33.39 5.39 12.40
C ALA A 67 32.18 6.34 12.43
N ASP A 68 31.94 7.03 13.55
CA ASP A 68 30.87 8.04 13.68
C ASP A 68 31.10 9.23 12.76
N GLU A 69 32.33 9.73 12.67
CA GLU A 69 32.70 10.78 11.73
C GLU A 69 32.47 10.36 10.27
N MET A 70 32.88 9.15 9.90
CA MET A 70 32.68 8.63 8.54
C MET A 70 31.20 8.40 8.22
N ALA A 71 30.43 7.83 9.14
CA ALA A 71 28.99 7.67 8.98
C ALA A 71 28.30 9.02 8.77
N ARG A 72 28.70 10.05 9.52
CA ARG A 72 28.21 11.42 9.35
C ARG A 72 28.55 11.99 7.98
N CYS A 73 29.77 11.76 7.48
CA CYS A 73 30.16 12.15 6.12
C CYS A 73 29.28 11.49 5.05
N TYR A 74 28.96 10.21 5.19
CA TYR A 74 28.07 9.51 4.27
C TYR A 74 26.63 10.02 4.32
N ILE A 75 26.09 10.27 5.53
CA ILE A 75 24.78 10.89 5.70
C ILE A 75 24.75 12.26 5.01
N MET A 76 25.74 13.12 5.27
CA MET A 76 25.81 14.47 4.72
C MET A 76 26.03 14.47 3.19
N ALA A 77 26.87 13.59 2.66
CA ALA A 77 27.11 13.50 1.22
C ALA A 77 25.91 12.97 0.43
N SER A 78 25.05 12.19 1.08
CA SER A 78 23.89 11.54 0.47
C SER A 78 22.59 12.34 0.54
N MET A 79 22.66 13.64 0.85
CA MET A 79 21.48 14.51 0.89
C MET A 79 21.66 15.75 0.02
N SER A 80 20.54 16.40 -0.32
CA SER A 80 20.55 17.65 -1.06
C SER A 80 21.30 18.76 -0.32
N ASN A 81 21.89 19.71 -1.06
CA ASN A 81 22.67 20.81 -0.48
C ASN A 81 21.87 21.64 0.55
N VAL A 82 20.57 21.78 0.35
CA VAL A 82 19.68 22.49 1.28
C VAL A 82 19.65 21.79 2.64
N LEU A 83 19.50 20.46 2.65
CA LEU A 83 19.51 19.66 3.88
C LEU A 83 20.88 19.66 4.53
N GLN A 84 21.97 19.60 3.75
CA GLN A 84 23.33 19.70 4.27
C GLN A 84 23.51 20.99 5.07
N HIS A 85 23.06 22.12 4.52
CA HIS A 85 23.14 23.42 5.19
C HIS A 85 22.33 23.49 6.48
N GLN A 86 21.14 22.89 6.52
CA GLN A 86 20.29 22.89 7.71
C GLN A 86 20.90 22.07 8.88
N HIS A 87 21.73 21.08 8.59
CA HIS A 87 22.19 20.09 9.58
C HIS A 87 23.71 20.16 9.85
N GLN A 88 24.39 21.25 9.49
CA GLN A 88 25.84 21.40 9.65
C GLN A 88 26.33 21.29 11.10
N ALA A 89 25.48 21.59 12.08
CA ALA A 89 25.84 21.63 13.49
C ALA A 89 25.70 20.28 14.23
N MET A 90 25.21 19.22 13.57
CA MET A 90 25.01 17.93 14.21
C MET A 90 26.34 17.19 14.42
N LEU A 91 26.54 16.71 15.65
CA LEU A 91 27.85 16.24 16.13
C LEU A 91 28.03 14.73 16.09
N SER A 92 26.93 13.97 16.03
CA SER A 92 26.96 12.51 15.87
C SER A 92 26.10 12.05 14.68
N ALA A 93 26.47 10.93 14.08
CA ALA A 93 25.68 10.31 13.02
C ALA A 93 24.32 9.84 13.54
N PHE A 94 24.26 9.38 14.79
CA PHE A 94 23.02 8.95 15.44
C PHE A 94 22.01 10.08 15.60
N GLU A 95 22.39 11.19 16.23
CA GLU A 95 21.50 12.35 16.43
C GLU A 95 21.04 12.92 15.09
N PHE A 96 21.93 12.94 14.10
CA PHE A 96 21.60 13.40 12.77
C PHE A 96 20.49 12.55 12.16
N LEU A 97 20.67 11.23 12.19
CA LEU A 97 19.69 10.32 11.66
C LEU A 97 18.33 10.41 12.39
N GLU A 98 18.33 10.48 13.73
CA GLU A 98 17.09 10.60 14.50
C GLU A 98 16.34 11.90 14.19
N ASN A 99 17.06 13.00 13.94
CA ASN A 99 16.43 14.24 13.50
C ASN A 99 15.79 14.10 12.10
N LEU A 100 16.49 13.51 11.13
CA LEU A 100 15.94 13.26 9.80
C LEU A 100 14.72 12.34 9.85
N LYS A 101 14.76 11.33 10.72
CA LYS A 101 13.63 10.44 10.99
C LYS A 101 12.44 11.21 11.57
N GLN A 102 12.68 12.16 12.48
CA GLN A 102 11.61 13.01 13.01
C GLN A 102 10.99 13.90 11.92
N MET A 103 11.79 14.40 10.98
CA MET A 103 11.30 15.28 9.91
C MET A 103 10.60 14.54 8.76
N PHE A 104 11.13 13.37 8.38
CA PHE A 104 10.75 12.68 7.14
C PHE A 104 10.29 11.22 7.37
N GLY A 105 10.58 10.63 8.53
CA GLY A 105 10.25 9.24 8.83
C GLY A 105 8.75 8.95 8.82
N ASP A 106 7.94 9.93 9.21
CA ASP A 106 6.48 9.81 9.18
C ASP A 106 5.89 9.94 7.76
N GLN A 107 6.64 10.45 6.78
CA GLN A 107 6.11 10.62 5.41
C GLN A 107 5.89 9.27 4.74
N GLY A 108 6.82 8.33 4.89
CA GLY A 108 6.66 6.96 4.39
C GLY A 108 5.52 6.22 5.11
N GLN A 109 5.41 6.40 6.42
CA GLN A 109 4.32 5.80 7.21
C GLN A 109 2.96 6.42 6.86
N SER A 110 2.90 7.73 6.65
CA SER A 110 1.70 8.44 6.21
C SER A 110 1.28 8.01 4.80
N ALA A 111 2.21 7.92 3.85
CA ALA A 111 1.97 7.41 2.51
C ALA A 111 1.43 5.96 2.56
N LYS A 112 2.06 5.08 3.35
CA LYS A 112 1.60 3.71 3.55
C LYS A 112 0.19 3.65 4.13
N GLN A 113 -0.12 4.49 5.12
CA GLN A 113 -1.47 4.58 5.70
C GLN A 113 -2.50 5.09 4.68
N ILE A 114 -2.15 6.08 3.85
CA ILE A 114 -3.02 6.61 2.79
C ILE A 114 -3.28 5.54 1.72
N ALA A 115 -2.25 4.84 1.26
CA ALA A 115 -2.36 3.76 0.29
C ALA A 115 -3.22 2.61 0.84
N MET A 116 -3.00 2.20 2.10
CA MET A 116 -3.79 1.15 2.77
C MET A 116 -5.26 1.55 2.89
N ARG A 117 -5.52 2.79 3.31
CA ARG A 117 -6.89 3.31 3.41
C ARG A 117 -7.57 3.40 2.05
N THR A 118 -6.82 3.79 1.02
CA THR A 118 -7.31 3.82 -0.37
C THR A 118 -7.65 2.41 -0.85
N LEU A 119 -6.79 1.43 -0.60
CA LEU A 119 -7.03 0.03 -0.96
C LEU A 119 -8.31 -0.52 -0.29
N MET A 120 -8.43 -0.38 1.02
CA MET A 120 -9.58 -0.90 1.79
C MET A 120 -10.92 -0.25 1.40
N ASN A 121 -10.89 1.02 1.01
CA ASN A 121 -12.09 1.78 0.63
C ASN A 121 -12.38 1.75 -0.87
N THR A 122 -11.48 1.22 -1.70
CA THR A 122 -11.71 1.11 -3.14
C THR A 122 -12.70 -0.02 -3.39
N LYS A 123 -13.89 0.34 -3.88
CA LYS A 123 -14.93 -0.59 -4.29
C LYS A 123 -15.20 -0.43 -5.79
N MET A 124 -15.45 -1.54 -6.45
CA MET A 124 -15.84 -1.55 -7.85
C MET A 124 -17.25 -1.00 -7.99
N VAL A 125 -17.47 -0.18 -9.01
CA VAL A 125 -18.80 0.34 -9.33
C VAL A 125 -19.54 -0.69 -10.19
N GLU A 126 -20.79 -0.98 -9.84
CA GLU A 126 -21.65 -1.91 -10.58
C GLU A 126 -21.71 -1.54 -12.08
N GLY A 127 -21.56 -2.53 -12.95
CA GLY A 127 -21.61 -2.35 -14.41
C GLY A 127 -20.33 -1.78 -15.07
N THR A 128 -19.30 -1.42 -14.31
CA THR A 128 -17.98 -1.05 -14.88
C THR A 128 -17.14 -2.29 -15.23
N PRO A 129 -16.10 -2.17 -16.08
CA PRO A 129 -15.25 -3.31 -16.43
C PRO A 129 -14.45 -3.83 -15.22
N VAL A 130 -14.62 -5.12 -14.89
CA VAL A 130 -13.90 -5.76 -13.76
C VAL A 130 -12.38 -5.74 -13.95
N ARG A 131 -11.92 -5.79 -15.19
CA ARG A 131 -10.50 -5.74 -15.56
C ARG A 131 -9.83 -4.47 -15.02
N ASP A 132 -10.44 -3.32 -15.26
CA ASP A 132 -9.87 -2.02 -14.90
C ASP A 132 -9.80 -1.87 -13.38
N HIS A 133 -10.83 -2.34 -12.69
CA HIS A 133 -10.87 -2.35 -11.23
C HIS A 133 -9.79 -3.25 -10.63
N VAL A 134 -9.65 -4.48 -11.10
CA VAL A 134 -8.62 -5.42 -10.60
C VAL A 134 -7.22 -4.87 -10.85
N LEU A 135 -6.95 -4.29 -12.02
CA LEU A 135 -5.66 -3.65 -12.31
C LEU A 135 -5.37 -2.48 -11.37
N LYS A 136 -6.37 -1.67 -11.03
CA LYS A 136 -6.24 -0.59 -10.04
C LYS A 136 -5.89 -1.16 -8.66
N MET A 137 -6.55 -2.22 -8.22
CA MET A 137 -6.26 -2.87 -6.93
C MET A 137 -4.84 -3.44 -6.89
N ILE A 138 -4.39 -4.10 -7.97
CA ILE A 138 -3.00 -4.59 -8.10
C ILE A 138 -2.00 -3.42 -8.01
N GLY A 139 -2.29 -2.29 -8.66
CA GLY A 139 -1.46 -1.09 -8.56
C GLY A 139 -1.29 -0.60 -7.11
N LEU A 140 -2.38 -0.55 -6.34
CA LEU A 140 -2.35 -0.16 -4.92
C LEU A 140 -1.60 -1.16 -4.03
N LEU A 141 -1.71 -2.45 -4.32
CA LEU A 141 -0.96 -3.51 -3.62
C LEU A 141 0.55 -3.38 -3.88
N ASN A 142 0.95 -3.15 -5.13
CA ASN A 142 2.35 -2.92 -5.49
C ASN A 142 2.90 -1.63 -4.85
N GLU A 143 2.10 -0.56 -4.79
CA GLU A 143 2.49 0.67 -4.10
C GLU A 143 2.75 0.41 -2.60
N LEU A 144 1.87 -0.36 -1.96
CA LEU A 144 2.04 -0.76 -0.56
C LEU A 144 3.29 -1.63 -0.34
N GLU A 145 3.59 -2.55 -1.26
CA GLU A 145 4.81 -3.37 -1.23
C GLU A 145 6.07 -2.48 -1.31
N VAL A 146 6.10 -1.50 -2.22
CA VAL A 146 7.19 -0.52 -2.32
C VAL A 146 7.34 0.30 -1.03
N LEU A 147 6.22 0.63 -0.37
CA LEU A 147 6.19 1.30 0.93
C LEU A 147 6.46 0.34 2.12
N GLY A 148 6.89 -0.90 1.85
CA GLY A 148 7.29 -1.89 2.86
C GLY A 148 6.13 -2.53 3.59
N ALA A 149 4.95 -2.64 2.98
CA ALA A 149 3.88 -3.51 3.46
C ALA A 149 4.15 -4.94 3.00
N GLU A 150 4.04 -5.89 3.93
CA GLU A 150 4.06 -7.31 3.60
C GLU A 150 2.61 -7.82 3.68
N ILE A 151 2.02 -8.12 2.53
CA ILE A 151 0.67 -8.69 2.41
C ILE A 151 0.82 -10.00 1.66
N ASP A 152 0.46 -11.12 2.28
CA ASP A 152 0.54 -12.42 1.64
C ASP A 152 -0.46 -12.53 0.47
N ASN A 153 -0.17 -13.39 -0.49
CA ASN A 153 -0.98 -13.52 -1.71
C ASN A 153 -2.46 -13.84 -1.42
N ASP A 154 -2.74 -14.70 -0.44
CA ASP A 154 -4.12 -15.09 -0.11
C ASP A 154 -4.90 -13.87 0.41
N SER A 155 -4.28 -13.07 1.28
CA SER A 155 -4.84 -11.79 1.72
C SER A 155 -5.04 -10.80 0.57
N GLN A 156 -4.09 -10.69 -0.35
CA GLN A 156 -4.23 -9.81 -1.52
C GLN A 156 -5.44 -10.18 -2.39
N VAL A 157 -5.63 -11.49 -2.64
CA VAL A 157 -6.78 -12.00 -3.39
C VAL A 157 -8.09 -11.70 -2.67
N GLU A 158 -8.14 -11.97 -1.36
CA GLU A 158 -9.33 -11.71 -0.53
C GLU A 158 -9.73 -10.22 -0.55
N MET A 159 -8.75 -9.31 -0.45
CA MET A 159 -8.98 -7.86 -0.52
C MET A 159 -9.60 -7.44 -1.86
N ILE A 160 -9.17 -8.05 -2.97
CA ILE A 160 -9.76 -7.81 -4.29
C ILE A 160 -11.19 -8.36 -4.33
N LEU A 161 -11.42 -9.59 -3.86
CA LEU A 161 -12.76 -10.19 -3.86
C LEU A 161 -13.77 -9.37 -3.04
N GLN A 162 -13.37 -8.89 -1.86
CA GLN A 162 -14.21 -8.03 -1.02
C GLN A 162 -14.48 -6.64 -1.60
N SER A 163 -13.76 -6.23 -2.64
CA SER A 163 -13.96 -4.95 -3.32
C SER A 163 -14.98 -5.02 -4.47
N LEU A 164 -15.37 -6.23 -4.88
CA LEU A 164 -16.32 -6.46 -5.96
C LEU A 164 -17.77 -6.23 -5.49
N PRO A 165 -18.69 -5.92 -6.41
CA PRO A 165 -20.09 -5.72 -6.06
C PRO A 165 -20.84 -7.06 -5.99
N ASP A 166 -22.05 -7.04 -5.45
CA ASP A 166 -22.89 -8.23 -5.20
C ASP A 166 -23.18 -9.05 -6.46
N SER A 167 -23.12 -8.44 -7.65
CA SER A 167 -23.26 -9.16 -8.92
C SER A 167 -22.19 -10.24 -9.13
N PHE A 168 -21.06 -10.17 -8.42
CA PHE A 168 -19.99 -11.18 -8.41
C PHE A 168 -20.08 -12.14 -7.22
N GLN A 169 -21.12 -12.09 -6.38
CA GLN A 169 -21.24 -12.92 -5.18
C GLN A 169 -21.16 -14.43 -5.49
N GLN A 170 -21.75 -14.87 -6.61
CA GLN A 170 -21.68 -16.28 -7.02
C GLN A 170 -20.24 -16.73 -7.31
N PHE A 171 -19.42 -15.86 -7.89
CA PHE A 171 -18.00 -16.14 -8.10
C PHE A 171 -17.26 -16.25 -6.76
N CYS A 172 -17.50 -15.31 -5.84
CA CYS A 172 -16.85 -15.28 -4.53
C CYS A 172 -17.19 -16.54 -3.69
N LEU A 173 -18.46 -16.97 -3.72
CA LEU A 173 -18.88 -18.22 -3.05
C LEU A 173 -18.16 -19.44 -3.63
N ASN A 174 -18.04 -19.52 -4.96
CA ASN A 174 -17.34 -20.62 -5.61
C ASN A 174 -15.85 -20.64 -5.29
N TYR A 175 -15.21 -19.46 -5.23
CA TYR A 175 -13.82 -19.33 -4.81
C TYR A 175 -13.61 -19.85 -3.39
N ASN A 176 -14.42 -19.38 -2.44
CA ASN A 176 -14.33 -19.75 -1.02
C ASN A 176 -14.53 -21.26 -0.78
N MET A 177 -15.45 -21.88 -1.53
CA MET A 177 -15.75 -23.31 -1.39
C MET A 177 -14.63 -24.20 -1.97
N ASN A 178 -13.95 -23.74 -3.02
CA ASN A 178 -12.93 -24.53 -3.71
C ASN A 178 -11.50 -24.21 -3.27
N LYS A 179 -11.31 -23.21 -2.38
CA LYS A 179 -10.00 -22.75 -1.88
C LYS A 179 -8.94 -22.71 -2.98
N MET A 180 -9.28 -22.04 -4.09
CA MET A 180 -8.35 -21.89 -5.19
C MET A 180 -7.22 -20.96 -4.75
N SER A 181 -5.99 -21.46 -4.67
CA SER A 181 -4.83 -20.57 -4.56
C SER A 181 -4.62 -19.91 -5.91
N LEU A 182 -5.08 -18.66 -6.03
CA LEU A 182 -4.95 -17.87 -7.25
C LEU A 182 -3.79 -16.89 -7.11
N SER A 183 -3.01 -16.74 -8.17
CA SER A 183 -2.22 -15.53 -8.38
C SER A 183 -3.13 -14.38 -8.81
N LEU A 184 -2.70 -13.13 -8.58
CA LEU A 184 -3.43 -11.94 -9.05
C LEU A 184 -3.73 -11.97 -10.55
N ALA A 185 -2.82 -12.54 -11.35
CA ALA A 185 -3.00 -12.70 -12.80
C ALA A 185 -4.09 -13.73 -13.13
N GLN A 186 -4.14 -14.86 -12.42
CA GLN A 186 -5.20 -15.86 -12.58
C GLN A 186 -6.54 -15.29 -12.14
N LEU A 187 -6.59 -14.63 -10.98
CA LEU A 187 -7.79 -13.96 -10.48
C LEU A 187 -8.37 -12.98 -11.51
N LEU A 188 -7.51 -12.15 -12.11
CA LEU A 188 -7.90 -11.20 -13.15
C LEU A 188 -8.57 -11.88 -14.37
N ASN A 189 -8.04 -13.03 -14.80
CA ASN A 189 -8.58 -13.77 -15.94
C ASN A 189 -9.91 -14.44 -15.60
N GLU A 190 -10.00 -15.06 -14.43
CA GLU A 190 -11.21 -15.73 -13.94
C GLU A 190 -12.37 -14.72 -13.73
N LEU A 191 -12.09 -13.57 -13.14
CA LEU A 191 -13.08 -12.50 -12.96
C LEU A 191 -13.58 -11.93 -14.30
N GLN A 192 -12.70 -11.78 -15.28
CA GLN A 192 -13.10 -11.37 -16.64
C GLN A 192 -14.01 -12.42 -17.30
N ALA A 193 -13.73 -13.71 -17.14
CA ALA A 193 -14.60 -14.77 -17.63
C ALA A 193 -15.97 -14.72 -16.93
N ALA A 194 -15.99 -14.53 -15.61
CA ALA A 194 -17.21 -14.42 -14.81
C ALA A 194 -18.07 -13.22 -15.21
N GLU A 195 -17.47 -12.08 -15.55
CA GLU A 195 -18.19 -10.86 -15.96
C GLU A 195 -19.13 -11.12 -17.16
N THR A 196 -18.73 -11.98 -18.10
CA THR A 196 -19.58 -12.33 -19.25
C THR A 196 -20.88 -13.04 -18.82
N LEU A 197 -20.79 -13.87 -17.79
CA LEU A 197 -21.92 -14.59 -17.22
C LEU A 197 -22.83 -13.64 -16.41
N VAL A 198 -22.22 -12.72 -15.64
CA VAL A 198 -22.93 -11.69 -14.87
C VAL A 198 -23.73 -10.76 -15.80
N LYS A 199 -23.13 -10.31 -16.90
CA LYS A 199 -23.80 -9.48 -17.92
C LYS A 199 -25.00 -10.22 -18.54
N LYS A 200 -24.84 -11.52 -18.83
CA LYS A 200 -25.93 -12.35 -19.36
C LYS A 200 -27.07 -12.51 -18.35
N ALA A 201 -26.76 -12.81 -17.09
CA ALA A 201 -27.76 -12.94 -16.02
C ALA A 201 -28.58 -11.65 -15.83
N SER A 202 -27.90 -10.50 -15.79
CA SER A 202 -28.55 -9.18 -15.67
C SER A 202 -29.48 -8.88 -16.83
N SER A 203 -29.08 -9.21 -18.07
CA SER A 203 -29.94 -9.03 -19.25
C SER A 203 -31.21 -9.91 -19.22
N MET A 204 -31.13 -11.12 -18.69
CA MET A 204 -32.28 -12.02 -18.58
C MET A 204 -33.27 -11.54 -17.50
N ALA A 205 -32.79 -11.03 -16.37
CA ALA A 205 -33.63 -10.46 -15.31
C ALA A 205 -34.47 -9.28 -15.81
N LEU A 206 -33.86 -8.34 -16.56
CA LEU A 206 -34.57 -7.20 -17.16
C LEU A 206 -35.66 -7.60 -18.16
N ASN A 207 -35.46 -8.72 -18.87
CA ASN A 207 -36.44 -9.23 -19.83
C ASN A 207 -37.65 -9.90 -19.14
N VAL A 208 -37.46 -10.54 -17.98
CA VAL A 208 -38.54 -11.14 -17.18
C VAL A 208 -39.42 -10.06 -16.53
N GLU A 209 -38.81 -8.95 -16.09
CA GLU A 209 -39.52 -7.81 -15.50
C GLU A 209 -40.38 -7.08 -16.54
N LYS A 210 -39.89 -6.91 -17.77
CA LYS A 210 -40.68 -6.36 -18.89
C LYS A 210 -41.79 -7.31 -19.36
N GLY A 211 -41.62 -8.62 -19.25
CA GLY A 211 -42.61 -9.63 -19.65
C GLY A 211 -43.82 -9.77 -18.71
N SER A 212 -43.77 -9.19 -17.51
CA SER A 212 -44.78 -9.42 -16.46
C SER A 212 -45.89 -8.36 -16.39
N THR A 213 -46.02 -7.47 -17.37
CA THR A 213 -47.17 -6.53 -17.46
C THR A 213 -48.31 -7.10 -18.31
N SER A 214 -48.93 -8.20 -17.87
CA SER A 214 -50.18 -8.69 -18.45
C SER A 214 -51.40 -8.05 -17.76
N LYS A 215 -52.16 -7.26 -18.52
CA LYS A 215 -53.44 -6.62 -18.11
C LYS A 215 -54.44 -7.67 -17.59
N PRO A 216 -55.23 -7.40 -16.53
CA PRO A 216 -56.33 -8.27 -16.15
C PRO A 216 -57.55 -8.07 -17.09
N GLN A 217 -57.97 -9.13 -17.77
CA GLN A 217 -59.25 -9.21 -18.48
C GLN A 217 -60.39 -9.35 -17.45
N GLY A 218 -61.22 -8.30 -17.31
CA GLY A 218 -62.40 -8.29 -16.47
C GLY A 218 -63.56 -9.10 -17.09
N GLY A 219 -63.89 -10.24 -16.47
CA GLY A 219 -65.11 -11.00 -16.76
C GLY A 219 -66.33 -10.42 -16.04
N GLN A 220 -67.31 -9.91 -16.80
CA GLN A 220 -68.60 -9.48 -16.29
C GLN A 220 -69.45 -10.69 -15.83
N LYS A 221 -69.72 -10.82 -14.52
CA LYS A 221 -70.81 -11.65 -14.00
C LYS A 221 -72.02 -10.77 -13.65
N LYS A 222 -73.12 -10.97 -14.37
CA LYS A 222 -74.45 -10.43 -14.06
C LYS A 222 -74.92 -10.91 -12.68
N LYS A 223 -75.33 -9.99 -11.80
CA LYS A 223 -76.26 -10.27 -10.70
C LYS A 223 -77.48 -9.35 -10.82
N LYS A 224 -78.65 -9.95 -11.03
CA LYS A 224 -79.95 -9.30 -10.85
C LYS A 224 -80.18 -9.06 -9.35
N ALA A 225 -80.56 -7.85 -8.96
CA ALA A 225 -81.16 -7.57 -7.67
C ALA A 225 -82.51 -6.88 -7.90
N HIS A 226 -83.58 -7.52 -7.42
CA HIS A 226 -84.88 -6.90 -7.18
C HIS A 226 -84.73 -5.82 -6.11
N LYS A 227 -85.33 -4.63 -6.35
CA LYS A 227 -85.66 -3.70 -5.27
C LYS A 227 -87.12 -3.29 -5.39
N ALA A 228 -87.87 -3.61 -4.33
CA ALA A 228 -89.22 -3.18 -4.08
C ALA A 228 -89.26 -1.70 -3.63
N LYS A 229 -90.45 -1.13 -3.83
CA LYS A 229 -90.88 0.28 -3.70
C LYS A 229 -90.80 0.85 -2.28
N ALA A 230 -90.61 2.17 -2.18
CA ALA A 230 -91.49 3.15 -1.48
C ALA A 230 -90.84 4.55 -1.57
N ILE A 231 -91.37 5.50 -2.35
CA ILE A 231 -92.43 6.50 -2.05
C ILE A 231 -91.85 7.83 -1.53
N THR A 232 -91.97 8.83 -2.41
CA THR A 232 -91.91 10.30 -2.31
C THR A 232 -93.05 10.88 -1.44
N PRO A 233 -93.16 12.20 -1.18
CA PRO A 233 -92.53 13.37 -1.82
C PRO A 233 -91.42 14.04 -1.01
#